data_AF-A0A536AZX0-F1
#
_entry.id   AF-A0A536AZX0-F1
#
_cell.length_a   1.000
_cell.length_b   1.000
_cell.length_c   1.000
_cell.angle_alpha   90.00
_cell.angle_beta   90.00
_cell.angle_gamma   90.00
#
_symmetry.space_group_name_H-M   'P 1'
#
loop_
_entity.id
_entity.type
_entity.pdbx_description
1 polymer ?
#
loop_
_entity_poly.entity_id
_entity_poly.type
_entity_poly.pdbx_seq_one_letter_code
_entity_poly.pdbx_strand_id
1 'polypeptide(L)'
;MALAREHPRGTERRRLLPYRDALNDVVAYAALAESDRDAIVRWAETRRRIKEAYGIDHDPANLADPLLPEDRLRAHVIAGERAAARRNDFADPGGDLIAVVAALRRS
;
A
#
# COMPACT_ATOMS: atom_id res chain seq x y z
N MET A 1 -7.51 -13.15 24.61
CA MET A 1 -7.20 -12.90 23.19
C MET A 1 -6.49 -11.56 23.05
N ALA A 2 -5.15 -11.57 23.02
CA ALA A 2 -4.32 -10.37 23.13
C ALA A 2 -3.71 -9.88 21.79
N LEU A 3 -4.00 -10.56 20.67
CA LEU A 3 -3.40 -10.27 19.36
C LEU A 3 -3.86 -8.93 18.74
N ALA A 4 -4.99 -8.38 19.17
CA ALA A 4 -5.45 -7.06 18.68
C ALA A 4 -4.71 -5.87 19.32
N ARG A 5 -3.98 -6.07 20.44
CA ARG A 5 -3.28 -4.99 21.16
C ARG A 5 -1.85 -4.74 20.66
N GLU A 6 -1.25 -5.71 19.97
CA GLU A 6 0.05 -5.60 19.32
C GLU A 6 -0.05 -5.31 17.82
N HIS A 7 -1.23 -4.89 17.34
CA HIS A 7 -1.31 -4.41 15.97
C HIS A 7 -0.41 -3.17 15.84
N PRO A 8 0.49 -3.09 14.84
CA PRO A 8 1.44 -1.98 14.68
C PRO A 8 0.79 -0.64 14.30
N ARG A 9 -0.50 -0.43 14.60
CA ARG A 9 -1.33 0.72 14.20
C ARG A 9 -0.73 2.07 14.57
N GLY A 10 -0.13 2.18 15.75
CA GLY A 10 0.55 3.41 16.19
C GLY A 10 1.86 3.71 15.46
N THR A 11 2.52 2.66 14.96
CA THR A 11 3.72 2.75 14.11
C THR A 11 3.31 3.03 12.67
N GLU A 12 2.22 2.43 12.23
CA GLU A 12 1.63 2.54 10.90
C GLU A 12 1.16 3.96 10.61
N ARG A 13 0.35 4.54 11.52
CA ARG A 13 -0.08 5.93 11.41
C ARG A 13 1.11 6.89 11.36
N ARG A 14 2.13 6.71 12.19
CA ARG A 14 3.33 7.56 12.19
C ARG A 14 4.17 7.42 10.93
N ARG A 15 4.32 6.20 10.41
CA ARG A 15 5.10 5.93 9.19
C ARG A 15 4.41 6.42 7.92
N LEU A 16 3.09 6.36 7.87
CA LEU A 16 2.32 6.73 6.68
C LEU A 16 1.78 8.15 6.68
N LEU A 17 1.71 8.81 7.83
CA LEU A 17 1.26 10.21 7.90
C LEU A 17 2.02 11.13 6.92
N PRO A 18 3.35 11.01 6.73
CA PRO A 18 4.07 11.80 5.73
C PRO A 18 3.62 11.54 4.29
N TYR A 19 3.05 10.36 4.02
CA TYR A 19 2.59 9.93 2.70
C TYR A 19 1.08 10.06 2.54
N ARG A 20 0.37 10.75 3.45
CA ARG A 20 -1.09 10.82 3.46
C ARG A 20 -1.66 11.28 2.11
N ASP A 21 -1.10 12.31 1.52
CA ASP A 21 -1.59 12.84 0.24
C ASP A 21 -1.38 11.82 -0.88
N ALA A 22 -0.20 11.19 -0.93
CA ALA A 22 0.11 10.12 -1.86
C ALA A 22 -0.76 8.86 -1.66
N LEU A 23 -1.29 8.60 -0.47
CA LEU A 23 -2.22 7.50 -0.23
C LEU A 23 -3.66 7.81 -0.67
N ASN A 24 -3.98 9.08 -0.93
CA ASN A 24 -5.31 9.52 -1.35
C ASN A 24 -5.35 9.99 -2.82
N ASP A 25 -4.21 10.30 -3.41
CA ASP A 25 -4.09 10.83 -4.77
C ASP A 25 -2.97 10.13 -5.55
N VAL A 26 -3.34 9.55 -6.70
CA VAL A 26 -2.45 8.82 -7.61
C VAL A 26 -1.38 9.74 -8.22
N VAL A 27 -1.73 11.00 -8.49
CA VAL A 27 -0.79 12.00 -9.03
C VAL A 27 0.22 12.38 -7.96
N ALA A 28 -0.22 12.60 -6.72
CA ALA A 28 0.67 12.87 -5.59
C ALA A 28 1.60 11.69 -5.32
N TYR A 29 1.08 10.45 -5.42
CA TYR A 29 1.91 9.24 -5.37
C TYR A 29 2.98 9.21 -6.45
N ALA A 30 2.59 9.44 -7.70
CA ALA A 30 3.51 9.36 -8.84
C ALA A 30 4.62 10.41 -8.79
N ALA A 31 4.36 11.56 -8.14
CA ALA A 31 5.33 12.63 -7.95
C ALA A 31 6.38 12.35 -6.86
N LEU A 32 6.17 11.33 -6.01
CA LEU A 32 7.13 10.96 -4.96
C LEU A 32 8.45 10.44 -5.56
N ALA A 33 9.54 10.59 -4.80
CA ALA A 33 10.78 9.89 -5.07
C ALA A 33 10.57 8.37 -4.99
N GLU A 34 11.33 7.60 -5.76
CA GLU A 34 11.19 6.14 -5.79
C GLU A 34 11.38 5.49 -4.41
N SER A 35 12.30 6.00 -3.60
CA SER A 35 12.54 5.54 -2.22
C SER A 35 11.31 5.69 -1.31
N ASP A 36 10.52 6.74 -1.52
CA ASP A 36 9.28 6.99 -0.78
C ASP A 36 8.16 6.10 -1.29
N ARG A 37 8.04 5.91 -2.61
CA ARG A 37 7.10 4.95 -3.18
C ARG A 37 7.40 3.53 -2.69
N ASP A 38 8.67 3.14 -2.59
CA ASP A 38 9.10 1.85 -2.05
C ASP A 38 8.70 1.66 -0.58
N ALA A 39 8.69 2.73 0.22
CA ALA A 39 8.20 2.67 1.60
C ALA A 39 6.71 2.31 1.62
N ILE A 40 5.91 2.90 0.73
CA ILE A 40 4.48 2.60 0.59
C ILE A 40 4.29 1.17 0.06
N VAL A 41 5.06 0.73 -0.94
CA VAL A 41 5.00 -0.64 -1.51
C VAL A 41 5.30 -1.70 -0.45
N ARG A 42 6.39 -1.54 0.32
CA ARG A 42 6.75 -2.46 1.41
C ARG A 42 5.65 -2.54 2.47
N TRP A 43 5.01 -1.41 2.73
CA TRP A 43 3.93 -1.35 3.69
C TRP A 43 2.66 -2.06 3.19
N ALA A 44 2.26 -1.82 1.94
CA ALA A 44 1.15 -2.52 1.32
C ALA A 44 1.37 -4.04 1.26
N GLU A 45 2.59 -4.49 0.93
CA GLU A 45 2.95 -5.91 0.98
C GLU A 45 2.88 -6.49 2.40
N THR A 46 3.28 -5.72 3.41
CA THR A 46 3.14 -6.15 4.82
C THR A 46 1.66 -6.36 5.18
N ARG A 47 0.77 -5.48 4.71
CA ARG A 47 -0.68 -5.61 4.95
C ARG A 47 -1.28 -6.80 4.23
N ARG A 48 -0.88 -7.07 2.97
CA ARG A 48 -1.28 -8.29 2.25
C ARG A 48 -0.92 -9.54 3.05
N ARG A 49 0.30 -9.63 3.57
CA ARG A 49 0.74 -10.76 4.40
C ARG A 49 -0.05 -10.90 5.70
N ILE A 50 -0.37 -9.79 6.37
CA ILE A 50 -1.20 -9.81 7.59
C ILE A 50 -2.62 -10.30 7.29
N LYS A 51 -3.23 -9.82 6.19
CA LYS A 51 -4.55 -10.27 5.73
C LYS A 51 -4.54 -11.76 5.39
N GLU A 52 -3.53 -12.25 4.67
CA GLU A 52 -3.42 -13.67 4.30
C GLU A 52 -3.17 -14.57 5.52
N ALA A 53 -2.29 -14.16 6.42
CA ALA A 53 -1.92 -14.99 7.58
C ALA A 53 -2.97 -14.99 8.69
N TYR A 54 -3.69 -13.87 8.87
CA TYR A 54 -4.54 -13.65 10.05
C TYR A 54 -5.98 -13.24 9.72
N GLY A 55 -6.33 -13.02 8.45
CA GLY A 55 -7.65 -12.52 8.03
C GLY A 55 -7.92 -11.07 8.42
N ILE A 56 -6.89 -10.32 8.82
CA ILE A 56 -7.01 -8.94 9.30
C ILE A 56 -6.67 -7.99 8.15
N ASP A 57 -7.64 -7.18 7.72
CA ASP A 57 -7.46 -6.22 6.62
C ASP A 57 -7.70 -4.77 7.08
N HIS A 58 -8.96 -4.43 7.29
CA HIS A 58 -9.43 -3.10 7.66
C HIS A 58 -10.55 -3.25 8.69
N ASP A 59 -10.53 -2.40 9.71
CA ASP A 59 -11.58 -2.33 10.73
C ASP A 59 -12.47 -1.10 10.47
N PRO A 60 -13.65 -1.26 9.83
CA PRO A 60 -14.55 -0.14 9.53
C PRO A 60 -15.10 0.56 10.76
N ALA A 61 -15.06 -0.08 11.94
CA ALA A 61 -15.48 0.52 13.19
C ALA A 61 -14.37 1.36 13.84
N ASN A 62 -13.13 1.23 13.38
CA ASN A 62 -12.00 1.99 13.88
C ASN A 62 -11.83 3.29 13.10
N LEU A 63 -12.54 4.34 13.53
CA LEU A 63 -12.45 5.70 12.96
C LEU A 63 -11.04 6.30 12.99
N ALA A 64 -10.10 5.73 13.76
CA ALA A 64 -8.70 6.14 13.80
C ALA A 64 -7.81 5.44 12.75
N ASP A 65 -8.38 4.51 11.98
CA ASP A 65 -7.72 3.70 10.95
C ASP A 65 -8.27 4.07 9.56
N PRO A 66 -7.80 5.17 8.96
CA PRO A 66 -8.28 5.65 7.66
C PRO A 66 -7.75 4.81 6.48
N LEU A 67 -7.20 3.64 6.74
CA LEU A 67 -6.45 2.89 5.74
C LEU A 67 -7.37 2.10 4.84
N LEU A 68 -7.19 2.28 3.53
CA LEU A 68 -7.90 1.54 2.49
C LEU A 68 -7.84 0.02 2.77
N PRO A 69 -8.90 -0.76 2.48
CA PRO A 69 -8.79 -2.22 2.37
C PRO A 69 -7.61 -2.60 1.48
N GLU A 70 -6.97 -3.73 1.77
CA GLU A 70 -5.75 -4.16 1.09
C GLU A 70 -5.91 -4.22 -0.43
N ASP A 71 -7.04 -4.69 -0.93
CA ASP A 71 -7.32 -4.72 -2.38
C ASP A 71 -7.34 -3.31 -2.99
N ARG A 72 -7.91 -2.33 -2.27
CA ARG A 72 -7.92 -0.93 -2.71
C ARG A 72 -6.54 -0.29 -2.62
N LEU A 73 -5.80 -0.60 -1.56
CA LEU A 73 -4.42 -0.14 -1.40
C LEU A 73 -3.53 -0.68 -2.52
N ARG A 74 -3.67 -1.95 -2.86
CA ARG A 74 -2.95 -2.58 -3.98
C ARG A 74 -3.28 -1.87 -5.29
N ALA A 75 -4.57 -1.72 -5.61
CA ALA A 75 -4.99 -1.02 -6.82
C ALA A 75 -4.44 0.41 -6.89
N HIS A 76 -4.43 1.13 -5.77
CA HIS A 76 -3.87 2.48 -5.67
C HIS A 76 -2.37 2.52 -5.94
N VAL A 77 -1.60 1.62 -5.32
CA VAL A 77 -0.14 1.49 -5.54
C VAL A 77 0.15 1.18 -7.01
N ILE A 78 -0.56 0.22 -7.61
CA ILE A 78 -0.36 -0.13 -9.02
C ILE A 78 -0.71 1.05 -9.93
N ALA A 79 -1.82 1.75 -9.70
CA ALA A 79 -2.19 2.94 -10.47
C ALA A 79 -1.11 4.05 -10.35
N GLY A 80 -0.59 4.28 -9.16
CA GLY A 80 0.48 5.23 -8.88
C GLY A 80 1.79 4.88 -9.58
N GLU A 81 2.21 3.61 -9.52
CA GLU A 81 3.42 3.14 -10.21
C GLU A 81 3.26 3.18 -11.73
N ARG A 82 2.07 2.87 -12.26
CA ARG A 82 1.75 3.05 -13.69
C ARG A 82 1.87 4.51 -14.11
N ALA A 83 1.35 5.43 -13.30
CA ALA A 83 1.46 6.86 -13.57
C ALA A 83 2.92 7.35 -13.50
N ALA A 84 3.70 6.91 -12.51
CA ALA A 84 5.11 7.25 -12.37
C ALA A 84 5.96 6.74 -13.54
N ALA A 85 5.73 5.49 -13.96
CA ALA A 85 6.43 4.86 -15.08
C ALA A 85 5.87 5.25 -16.46
N ARG A 86 4.75 5.99 -16.52
CA ARG A 86 3.97 6.28 -17.74
C ARG A 86 3.55 5.00 -18.50
N ARG A 87 3.22 3.94 -17.76
CA ARG A 87 2.86 2.60 -18.26
C ARG A 87 1.37 2.32 -18.02
N ASN A 88 0.52 2.81 -18.92
CA ASN A 88 -0.94 2.71 -18.76
C ASN A 88 -1.53 1.35 -19.16
N ASP A 89 -0.73 0.36 -19.55
CA ASP A 89 -1.18 -0.95 -20.03
C ASP A 89 -0.80 -2.12 -19.11
N PHE A 90 -0.09 -1.85 -18.02
CA PHE A 90 0.30 -2.89 -17.06
C PHE A 90 -0.92 -3.52 -16.38
N ALA A 91 -1.06 -4.84 -16.53
CA ALA A 91 -2.04 -5.66 -15.84
C ALA A 91 -1.43 -6.26 -14.57
N ASP A 92 -2.09 -6.06 -13.43
CA ASP A 92 -1.64 -6.59 -12.15
C ASP A 92 -1.90 -8.11 -12.06
N PRO A 93 -0.86 -8.96 -11.95
CA PRO A 93 -1.02 -10.41 -11.86
C PRO A 93 -1.40 -10.89 -10.44
N GLY A 94 -1.48 -10.01 -9.44
CA GLY A 94 -1.64 -10.41 -8.04
C GLY A 94 -0.33 -10.86 -7.37
N GLY A 95 -0.43 -11.47 -6.18
CA GLY A 95 0.72 -12.01 -5.46
C GLY A 95 1.62 -10.95 -4.80
N ASP A 96 2.91 -11.24 -4.67
CA ASP A 96 3.89 -10.36 -4.00
C ASP A 96 3.97 -8.99 -4.69
N LEU A 97 3.55 -7.95 -3.98
CA LEU A 97 3.46 -6.60 -4.55
C LEU A 97 4.83 -6.01 -4.88
N ILE A 98 5.87 -6.33 -4.13
CA ILE A 98 7.23 -5.85 -4.40
C ILE A 98 7.72 -6.41 -5.73
N ALA A 99 7.50 -7.71 -5.97
CA ALA A 99 7.87 -8.35 -7.24
C ALA A 99 7.10 -7.76 -8.42
N VAL A 100 5.79 -7.49 -8.24
CA VAL A 100 4.94 -6.88 -9.27
C VAL A 100 5.41 -5.46 -9.62
N VAL A 101 5.67 -4.61 -8.63
CA VAL A 101 6.17 -3.25 -8.87
C VAL A 101 7.55 -3.27 -9.54
N ALA A 102 8.43 -4.18 -9.11
CA ALA A 102 9.74 -4.35 -9.75
C ALA A 102 9.63 -4.83 -11.22
N ALA A 103 8.61 -5.61 -11.57
CA ALA A 103 8.34 -5.99 -12.96
C ALA A 103 7.78 -4.80 -13.77
N LEU A 104 6.84 -4.05 -13.20
CA LEU A 104 6.25 -2.85 -13.80
C LEU A 104 7.32 -1.83 -14.18
N ARG A 105 8.25 -1.53 -13.25
CA ARG A 105 9.31 -0.52 -13.47
C ARG A 105 10.39 -0.96 -14.48
N ARG A 106 10.58 -2.27 -14.69
CA ARG A 106 11.57 -2.80 -15.64
C ARG A 106 11.03 -2.96 -17.06
N SER A 107 9.70 -2.97 -17.21
CA SER A 107 9.01 -3.11 -18.50
C SER A 107 9.09 -1.83 -19.30
#